data_AF-A0A7J7JWZ9-F1
#
_entry.id   AF-A0A7J7JWZ9-F1
#
_cell.length_a   1.000
_cell.length_b   1.000
_cell.length_c   1.000
_cell.angle_alpha   90.00
_cell.angle_beta   90.00
_cell.angle_gamma   90.00
#
_symmetry.space_group_name_H-M   'P 1'
#
loop_
_entity.id
_entity.type
_entity.pdbx_description
1 polymer ?
#
loop_
_entity_poly.entity_id
_entity_poly.type
_entity_poly.pdbx_seq_one_letter_code
_entity_poly.pdbx_strand_id
1 'polypeptide(L)'
;MTTDCNGRTVRQCITKGIFVNAAKLHHTGIGVYKTVKDGHELHIHPTSVLYREVPPQWVVFNEVVKTNKEYMQDITVIEPEWLHTLTSHYYQFGTNREISEKRAKIC
;
A
#
# COMPACT_ATOMS: atom_id res chain seq x y z
N MET A 1 7.46 -0.97 -30.11
CA MET A 1 6.55 -0.21 -29.22
C MET A 1 7.42 0.56 -28.23
N THR A 2 8.09 1.58 -28.73
CA THR A 2 8.74 2.65 -27.94
C THR A 2 7.60 3.57 -27.45
N THR A 3 7.61 4.25 -26.31
CA THR A 3 8.65 5.11 -25.74
C THR A 3 8.16 5.57 -24.34
N ASP A 4 9.08 5.90 -23.43
CA ASP A 4 8.92 6.74 -22.23
C ASP A 4 7.96 6.33 -21.10
N CYS A 5 8.50 5.66 -20.07
CA CYS A 5 8.14 5.89 -18.66
C CYS A 5 9.12 5.18 -17.71
N ASN A 6 10.42 5.53 -17.71
CA ASN A 6 11.43 4.86 -16.88
C ASN A 6 10.99 4.74 -15.40
N GLY A 7 10.32 5.78 -14.86
CA GLY A 7 9.78 5.76 -13.50
C GLY A 7 8.58 4.81 -13.28
N ARG A 8 7.67 4.66 -14.25
CA ARG A 8 6.49 3.78 -14.10
C ARG A 8 6.90 2.31 -14.11
N THR A 9 7.76 1.93 -15.05
CA THR A 9 8.28 0.57 -15.16
C THR A 9 9.05 0.17 -13.91
N VAL A 10 9.90 1.07 -13.37
CA VAL A 10 10.62 0.82 -12.12
C VAL A 10 9.65 0.60 -10.96
N ARG A 11 8.61 1.43 -10.81
CA ARG A 11 7.61 1.23 -9.74
C ARG A 11 6.85 -0.09 -9.91
N GLN A 12 6.49 -0.47 -11.14
CA GLN A 12 5.85 -1.77 -11.40
C GLN A 12 6.76 -2.95 -11.01
N CYS A 13 8.05 -2.86 -11.32
CA CYS A 13 9.04 -3.86 -10.88
C CYS A 13 9.13 -3.95 -9.36
N ILE A 14 9.17 -2.81 -8.67
CA ILE A 14 9.16 -2.74 -7.21
C ILE A 14 7.88 -3.37 -6.66
N THR A 15 6.71 -2.98 -7.15
CA THR A 15 5.42 -3.54 -6.75
C THR A 15 5.40 -5.05 -6.90
N LYS A 16 5.96 -5.60 -7.98
CA LYS A 16 6.03 -7.06 -8.17
C LYS A 16 6.94 -7.77 -7.16
N GLY A 17 7.99 -7.11 -6.67
CA GLY A 17 8.91 -7.66 -5.68
C GLY A 17 8.36 -7.58 -4.25
N ILE A 18 7.75 -6.46 -3.89
CA ILE A 18 7.28 -6.15 -2.52
C ILE A 18 5.76 -6.07 -2.42
N PHE A 19 5.03 -6.82 -3.24
CA PHE A 19 3.56 -6.80 -3.33
C PHE A 19 2.87 -7.07 -1.99
N VAL A 20 3.45 -7.89 -1.12
CA VAL A 20 2.91 -8.23 0.20
C VAL A 20 2.82 -7.00 1.12
N ASN A 21 3.75 -6.06 0.96
CA ASN A 21 3.89 -4.87 1.78
C ASN A 21 3.11 -3.68 1.17
N ALA A 22 1.85 -3.93 0.82
CA ALA A 22 0.94 -2.89 0.35
C ALA A 22 0.15 -2.29 1.52
N ALA A 23 -0.02 -0.97 1.49
CA ALA A 23 -0.87 -0.23 2.42
C ALA A 23 -1.80 0.75 1.68
N LYS A 24 -2.98 0.93 2.26
CA LYS A 24 -4.02 1.82 1.75
C LYS A 24 -4.29 2.93 2.76
N LEU A 25 -4.47 4.14 2.26
CA LEU A 25 -4.89 5.28 3.09
C LEU A 25 -6.27 5.00 3.68
N HIS A 26 -6.39 5.12 4.99
CA HIS A 26 -7.62 4.91 5.72
C HIS A 26 -8.33 6.26 5.97
N HIS A 27 -9.65 6.31 5.77
CA HIS A 27 -10.43 7.54 5.84
C HIS A 27 -10.72 8.03 7.27
N THR A 28 -10.40 7.24 8.30
CA THR A 28 -10.67 7.60 9.70
C THR A 28 -9.68 8.64 10.26
N GLY A 29 -8.57 8.93 9.58
CA GLY A 29 -7.62 9.95 10.06
C GLY A 29 -6.65 10.45 9.00
N ILE A 30 -6.06 11.63 9.24
CA ILE A 30 -5.08 12.25 8.35
C ILE A 30 -3.77 11.46 8.44
N GLY A 31 -3.34 10.87 7.33
CA GLY A 31 -2.05 10.15 7.24
C GLY A 31 -2.01 8.80 7.96
N VAL A 32 -3.16 8.18 8.21
CA VAL A 32 -3.24 6.80 8.74
C VAL A 32 -3.37 5.83 7.58
N TYR A 33 -2.43 4.88 7.49
CA TYR A 33 -2.45 3.83 6.48
C TYR A 33 -2.76 2.49 7.14
N LYS A 34 -3.47 1.62 6.43
CA LYS A 34 -3.70 0.24 6.85
C LYS A 34 -3.06 -0.72 5.86
N THR A 35 -2.32 -1.69 6.38
CA THR A 35 -1.76 -2.76 5.57
C THR A 35 -2.87 -3.63 4.99
N VAL A 36 -2.72 -4.05 3.74
CA VAL A 36 -3.76 -4.85 3.06
C VAL A 36 -3.80 -6.29 3.60
N LYS A 37 -2.65 -6.81 4.05
CA LYS A 37 -2.54 -8.16 4.62
C LYS A 37 -3.17 -8.24 6.01
N ASP A 38 -2.59 -7.53 6.97
CA ASP A 38 -2.91 -7.71 8.39
C ASP A 38 -3.79 -6.58 8.96
N GLY A 39 -3.96 -5.47 8.23
CA GLY A 39 -4.82 -4.36 8.67
C GLY A 39 -4.19 -3.53 9.77
N HIS A 40 -2.91 -3.78 10.06
CA HIS A 40 -2.10 -2.98 10.97
C HIS A 40 -2.08 -1.52 10.52
N GLU A 41 -2.26 -0.64 11.51
CA GLU A 41 -2.23 0.80 11.33
C GLU A 41 -0.78 1.28 11.34
N LEU A 42 -0.38 1.90 10.24
CA LEU A 42 0.96 2.41 10.02
C LEU A 42 0.92 3.89 9.64
N HIS A 43 2.02 4.57 9.92
CA HIS A 43 2.19 5.98 9.57
C HIS A 43 3.38 6.17 8.62
N ILE A 44 3.35 7.25 7.85
CA ILE A 44 4.52 7.65 7.05
C ILE A 44 5.58 8.20 8.00
N HIS A 45 6.83 7.71 7.87
CA HIS A 45 7.94 8.24 8.64
C HIS A 45 8.20 9.73 8.31
N PRO A 46 8.45 10.62 9.29
CA PRO A 46 8.58 12.06 9.06
C PRO A 46 9.76 12.48 8.16
N THR A 47 10.76 11.61 7.97
CA THR A 47 11.85 11.86 7.00
C THR A 47 11.46 11.55 5.56
N SER A 48 10.33 10.89 5.32
CA SER A 48 9.85 10.61 3.97
C SER A 48 9.34 11.88 3.31
N VAL A 49 9.65 12.04 2.02
CA VAL A 49 9.18 13.16 1.20
C VAL A 49 7.65 13.21 1.15
N LEU A 50 6.99 12.04 1.19
CA LEU A 50 5.53 11.92 1.15
C LEU A 50 4.82 12.39 2.43
N TYR A 51 5.56 12.72 3.50
CA TYR A 51 4.97 13.20 4.75
C TYR A 51 4.37 14.62 4.62
N ARG A 52 4.95 15.46 3.74
CA ARG A 52 4.53 16.87 3.55
C ARG A 52 3.63 17.08 2.33
N GLU A 53 3.51 16.06 1.51
CA GLU A 53 2.74 16.08 0.25
C GLU A 53 1.31 15.56 0.47
N VAL A 54 0.47 15.70 -0.57
CA VAL A 54 -0.87 15.11 -0.56
C VAL A 54 -0.76 13.59 -0.37
N PRO A 55 -1.39 13.00 0.66
CA PRO A 55 -1.22 11.58 0.97
C PRO A 55 -1.80 10.72 -0.16
N PRO A 56 -0.98 9.89 -0.83
CA PRO A 56 -1.46 9.00 -1.88
C PRO A 56 -2.38 7.92 -1.31
N GLN A 57 -3.35 7.46 -2.11
CA GLN A 57 -4.31 6.45 -1.65
C GLN A 57 -3.70 5.06 -1.46
N TRP A 58 -2.74 4.69 -2.30
CA TRP A 58 -2.13 3.36 -2.35
C TRP A 58 -0.62 3.49 -2.39
N VAL A 59 0.04 2.74 -1.51
CA VAL A 59 1.48 2.75 -1.37
C VAL A 59 2.01 1.34 -1.11
N VAL A 60 3.25 1.12 -1.51
CA VAL A 60 4.06 -0.01 -1.03
C VAL A 60 5.22 0.51 -0.21
N PHE A 61 5.66 -0.26 0.77
CA PHE A 61 6.78 0.08 1.64
C PHE A 61 7.79 -1.07 1.71
N ASN A 62 9.06 -0.73 1.92
CA ASN A 62 10.11 -1.73 2.06
C ASN A 62 10.16 -2.29 3.49
N GLU A 63 10.21 -1.39 4.48
CA GLU A 63 10.39 -1.76 5.88
C GLU A 63 9.46 -0.98 6.81
N VAL A 64 9.28 -1.54 8.02
CA VAL A 64 8.53 -0.91 9.11
C VAL A 64 9.48 -0.70 10.28
N VAL A 65 9.66 0.56 10.68
CA VAL A 65 10.45 0.94 11.83
C VAL A 65 9.53 1.17 13.01
N LYS A 66 9.76 0.43 14.09
CA LYS A 66 9.02 0.57 15.34
C LYS A 66 9.84 1.35 16.34
N THR A 67 9.42 2.57 16.63
CA THR A 67 9.96 3.39 17.73
C THR A 67 8.85 3.67 18.73
N ASN A 68 8.19 4.82 18.63
CA ASN A 68 7.01 5.16 19.45
C ASN A 68 5.69 4.75 18.77
N LYS A 69 5.67 4.79 17.44
CA LYS A 69 4.60 4.30 16.58
C LYS A 69 5.25 3.48 15.46
N GLU A 70 4.47 2.70 14.75
CA GLU A 70 4.94 1.91 13.62
C GLU A 70 4.94 2.78 12.36
N TYR A 71 6.14 3.02 11.83
CA TYR A 71 6.37 3.91 10.69
C TYR A 71 6.86 3.13 9.48
N MET A 72 6.32 3.45 8.30
CA MET A 72 6.79 2.90 7.03
C MET A 72 7.98 3.70 6.52
N GLN A 73 9.01 2.98 6.05
CA GLN A 73 10.20 3.52 5.41
C GLN A 73 10.30 3.05 3.96
N ASP A 74 10.90 3.90 3.11
CA ASP A 74 11.07 3.69 1.66
C ASP A 74 9.75 3.38 0.94
N ILE A 75 8.92 4.43 0.85
CA ILE A 75 7.55 4.34 0.37
C ILE A 75 7.50 4.70 -1.11
N THR A 76 6.82 3.88 -1.89
CA THR A 76 6.57 4.10 -3.32
C THR A 76 5.08 4.18 -3.58
N VAL A 77 4.66 5.20 -4.34
CA VAL A 77 3.27 5.37 -4.78
C VAL A 77 2.97 4.38 -5.90
N ILE A 78 1.84 3.68 -5.77
CA ILE A 78 1.43 2.65 -6.72
C ILE A 78 -0.05 2.75 -7.07
N GLU A 79 -0.39 2.20 -8.22
CA GLU A 79 -1.75 2.04 -8.68
C GLU A 79 -2.29 0.65 -8.28
N PRO A 80 -3.52 0.55 -7.75
CA PRO A 80 -4.07 -0.72 -7.28
C PRO A 80 -4.23 -1.75 -8.39
N GLU A 81 -4.37 -1.32 -9.65
CA GLU A 81 -4.42 -2.20 -10.81
C GLU A 81 -3.16 -3.07 -10.93
N TRP A 82 -1.99 -2.55 -10.54
CA TRP A 82 -0.72 -3.27 -10.65
C TRP A 82 -0.63 -4.43 -9.67
N LEU A 83 -1.18 -4.29 -8.46
CA LEU A 83 -1.25 -5.39 -7.49
C LEU A 83 -2.08 -6.54 -8.06
N HIS A 84 -3.21 -6.23 -8.71
CA HIS A 84 -4.05 -7.27 -9.29
C HIS A 84 -3.41 -7.92 -10.53
N THR A 85 -2.92 -7.11 -11.47
CA THR A 85 -2.38 -7.60 -12.75
C THR A 85 -1.05 -8.33 -12.59
N LEU A 86 -0.15 -7.83 -11.74
CA LEU A 86 1.18 -8.43 -11.54
C LEU A 86 1.14 -9.61 -10.56
N THR A 87 0.20 -9.60 -9.62
CA THR A 87 0.10 -10.60 -8.54
C THR A 87 -1.32 -11.10 -8.36
N SER A 88 -1.90 -11.60 -9.45
CA SER A 88 -3.25 -12.17 -9.50
C SER A 88 -3.47 -13.34 -8.54
N HIS A 89 -2.39 -14.06 -8.19
CA HIS A 89 -2.40 -15.16 -7.23
C HIS A 89 -2.60 -14.70 -5.78
N TYR A 90 -2.21 -13.46 -5.45
CA TYR A 90 -2.27 -12.93 -4.09
C TYR A 90 -3.45 -11.96 -3.90
N TYR A 91 -3.68 -11.08 -4.87
CA TYR A 91 -4.76 -10.09 -4.84
C TYR A 91 -5.88 -10.47 -5.80
N GLN A 92 -6.82 -11.31 -5.33
CA GLN A 92 -8.06 -11.60 -6.06
C GLN A 92 -9.11 -10.52 -5.75
N PHE A 93 -9.87 -10.10 -6.78
CA PHE A 93 -10.99 -9.17 -6.61
C PHE A 93 -11.96 -9.71 -5.55
N GLY A 94 -12.25 -8.91 -4.53
CA GLY A 94 -12.99 -9.37 -3.37
C GLY A 94 -12.12 -10.30 -2.53
N THR A 95 -11.00 -9.79 -2.02
CA THR A 95 -10.21 -10.51 -1.02
C THR A 95 -11.16 -11.11 0.02
N ASN A 96 -10.92 -12.36 0.42
CA ASN A 96 -11.67 -13.01 1.51
C ASN A 96 -11.82 -12.10 2.73
N ARG A 97 -10.88 -11.15 2.90
CA ARG A 97 -10.87 -10.12 3.92
C ARG A 97 -11.92 -9.01 3.74
N GLU A 98 -12.07 -8.43 2.55
CA GLU A 98 -13.18 -7.50 2.29
C GLU A 98 -14.54 -8.19 2.45
N ILE A 99 -14.62 -9.48 2.08
CA ILE A 99 -15.81 -10.32 2.30
C ILE A 99 -16.01 -10.59 3.81
N SER A 100 -14.96 -10.90 4.56
CA SER A 100 -15.05 -11.18 6.01
C SER A 100 -15.37 -9.92 6.82
N GLU A 101 -14.78 -8.77 6.47
CA GLU A 101 -15.06 -7.48 7.12
C GLU A 101 -16.48 -7.00 6.82
N LYS A 102 -16.99 -7.22 5.61
CA LYS A 102 -18.40 -6.95 5.28
C LYS A 102 -19.35 -7.90 6.01
N ARG A 103 -18.99 -9.18 6.14
CA ARG A 103 -19.76 -10.17 6.93
C ARG A 103 -19.77 -9.84 8.43
N ALA A 104 -18.65 -9.39 8.99
CA ALA A 104 -18.54 -9.02 10.40
C ALA A 104 -19.33 -7.74 10.78
N LYS A 105 -19.66 -6.89 9.81
CA LYS A 105 -20.45 -5.66 10.03
C LYS A 105 -21.96 -5.85 9.90
N ILE A 106 -22.43 -7.05 9.53
CA ILE A 106 -23.86 -7.37 9.35
C ILE A 106 -24.40 -8.21 10.52
N CYS A 107 -23.54 -8.63 11.46
CA CYS A 107 -23.95 -9.25 12.73
C CYS A 107 -24.04 -8.21 13.85
#